data_AF-A0A1H7VAG5-F1
#
_entry.id   AF-A0A1H7VAG5-F1
#
_cell.length_a   1.000
_cell.length_b   1.000
_cell.length_c   1.000
_cell.angle_alpha   90.00
_cell.angle_beta   90.00
_cell.angle_gamma   90.00
#
_symmetry.space_group_name_H-M   'P 1'
#
loop_
_entity.id
_entity.type
_entity.pdbx_description
1 polymer ?
#
loop_
_entity_poly.entity_id
_entity_poly.type
_entity_poly.pdbx_seq_one_letter_code
_entity_poly.pdbx_strand_id
1 'polypeptide(L)'
;MSATRGNTGADRGMTWPQMLGLAIGAVYLLVGIVGFFITGFDNWFAHDTDEYIVGFEINPLHNVVHIVIGAAGLALSRTLTGARTYGWLLAIGYGAAFVYGLFAVNEEWDFLSLNWADNWLHLVSALAGLVIALGPVRNAVEGRTRA
;
A
#
# COMPACT_ATOMS: atom_id res chain seq x y z
N MET A 1 9.52 50.22 -16.52
CA MET A 1 9.52 48.83 -17.04
C MET A 1 10.41 47.98 -16.15
N SER A 2 9.83 47.11 -15.33
CA SER A 2 10.48 45.91 -14.77
C SER A 2 9.37 45.05 -14.19
N ALA A 3 8.88 44.10 -14.99
CA ALA A 3 8.00 43.07 -14.50
C ALA A 3 8.89 41.99 -13.88
N THR A 4 8.96 41.96 -12.55
CA THR A 4 9.52 40.80 -11.83
C THR A 4 8.62 39.61 -12.16
N ARG A 5 9.12 38.76 -13.05
CA ARG A 5 8.54 37.47 -13.41
C ARG A 5 8.55 36.63 -12.14
N GLY A 6 7.44 36.63 -11.41
CA GLY A 6 7.25 35.72 -10.28
C GLY A 6 7.33 34.30 -10.82
N ASN A 7 8.36 33.57 -10.40
CA ASN A 7 8.44 32.12 -10.53
C ASN A 7 7.22 31.53 -9.82
N THR A 8 6.11 31.34 -10.53
CA THR A 8 4.95 30.59 -10.04
C THR A 8 5.01 29.15 -10.52
N GLY A 9 6.21 28.58 -10.56
CA GLY A 9 6.38 27.14 -10.35
C GLY A 9 6.19 26.89 -8.87
N ALA A 10 4.96 27.04 -8.37
CA ALA A 10 4.65 26.59 -7.03
C ALA A 10 4.92 25.08 -7.02
N ASP A 11 5.98 24.68 -6.33
CA ASP A 11 6.19 23.34 -5.82
C ASP A 11 4.93 22.96 -5.03
N ARG A 12 3.91 22.46 -5.74
CA ARG A 12 2.81 21.76 -5.11
C ARG A 12 3.42 20.44 -4.65
N GLY A 13 4.01 20.47 -3.46
CA GLY A 13 4.48 19.28 -2.76
C GLY A 13 3.40 18.20 -2.77
N MET A 14 3.81 16.94 -2.65
CA MET A 14 2.86 15.83 -2.63
C MET A 14 1.76 16.07 -1.59
N THR A 15 0.52 15.83 -2.02
CA THR A 15 -0.61 15.84 -1.08
C THR A 15 -0.45 14.70 -0.08
N TRP A 16 -1.07 14.82 1.09
CA TRP A 16 -0.94 13.79 2.12
C TRP A 16 -1.39 12.38 1.65
N PRO A 17 -2.43 12.19 0.80
CA PRO A 17 -2.77 10.85 0.31
C PRO A 17 -1.69 10.28 -0.62
N GLN A 18 -1.01 11.14 -1.39
CA GLN A 18 0.12 10.74 -2.22
C GLN A 18 1.30 10.32 -1.36
N MET A 19 1.64 11.08 -0.32
CA MET A 19 2.72 10.73 0.60
C MET A 19 2.43 9.41 1.32
N LEU A 20 1.20 9.22 1.80
CA LEU A 20 0.81 8.00 2.50
C LEU A 20 0.80 6.79 1.56
N GLY A 21 0.21 6.92 0.36
CA GLY A 21 0.24 5.87 -0.65
C GLY A 21 1.66 5.51 -1.08
N LEU A 22 2.55 6.50 -1.21
CA LEU A 22 3.95 6.28 -1.53
C LEU A 22 4.67 5.52 -0.40
N ALA A 23 4.43 5.91 0.85
CA ALA A 23 5.03 5.27 2.02
C ALA A 23 4.58 3.81 2.16
N ILE A 24 3.28 3.54 2.06
CA ILE A 24 2.72 2.18 2.11
C ILE A 24 3.28 1.34 0.95
N GLY A 25 3.30 1.89 -0.27
CA GLY A 25 3.86 1.22 -1.43
C GLY A 25 5.34 0.88 -1.27
N ALA A 26 6.14 1.80 -0.75
CA ALA A 26 7.56 1.57 -0.47
C ALA A 26 7.76 0.46 0.56
N VAL A 27 6.98 0.46 1.66
CA VAL A 27 7.08 -0.56 2.70
C VAL A 27 6.73 -1.94 2.14
N TYR A 28 5.61 -2.10 1.43
CA TYR A 28 5.24 -3.39 0.84
C TYR A 28 6.26 -3.89 -0.18
N LEU A 29 6.82 -3.00 -1.00
CA LEU A 29 7.86 -3.37 -1.94
C LEU A 29 9.11 -3.88 -1.22
N LEU A 30 9.54 -3.19 -0.17
CA LEU A 30 10.69 -3.59 0.64
C LEU A 30 10.44 -4.93 1.33
N VAL A 31 9.27 -5.12 1.94
CA VAL A 31 8.89 -6.38 2.59
C VAL A 31 8.92 -7.53 1.59
N GLY A 32 8.31 -7.39 0.41
CA GLY A 32 8.30 -8.46 -0.58
C GLY A 32 9.69 -8.78 -1.13
N ILE A 33 10.55 -7.77 -1.34
CA ILE A 33 11.94 -8.01 -1.76
C ILE A 33 12.74 -8.70 -0.66
N VAL A 34 12.66 -8.23 0.58
CA VAL A 34 13.35 -8.82 1.74
C VAL A 34 12.84 -10.24 2.00
N GLY A 35 11.56 -10.49 1.79
CA GLY A 35 10.93 -11.80 1.95
C GLY A 35 11.57 -12.86 1.08
N PHE A 36 11.92 -12.55 -0.17
CA PHE A 36 12.63 -13.50 -1.04
C PHE A 36 14.02 -13.90 -0.52
N PHE A 37 14.67 -13.10 0.32
CA PHE A 37 15.93 -13.50 0.98
C PHE A 37 15.70 -14.47 2.15
N ILE A 38 14.46 -14.61 2.62
CA ILE A 38 14.07 -15.54 3.69
C ILE A 38 13.49 -16.81 3.08
N THR A 39 12.48 -16.67 2.21
CA THR A 39 11.70 -17.78 1.65
C THR A 39 12.40 -18.50 0.49
N GLY A 40 13.39 -17.87 -0.14
CA GLY A 40 13.92 -18.36 -1.41
C GLY A 40 12.89 -18.34 -2.55
N PHE A 41 13.04 -19.26 -3.52
CA PHE A 41 12.26 -19.30 -4.77
C PHE A 41 11.64 -20.68 -5.05
N ASP A 42 11.50 -21.51 -4.02
CA ASP A 42 10.89 -22.84 -4.04
C ASP A 42 9.63 -22.87 -3.17
N ASN A 43 8.81 -23.93 -3.30
CA ASN A 43 7.60 -24.13 -2.49
C ASN A 43 6.64 -22.91 -2.48
N TRP A 44 6.37 -22.36 -3.67
CA TRP A 44 5.62 -21.11 -3.87
C TRP A 44 4.29 -20.96 -3.14
N PHE A 45 3.60 -22.08 -2.88
CA PHE A 45 2.28 -22.13 -2.26
C PHE A 45 2.31 -22.86 -0.91
N ALA A 46 3.48 -22.95 -0.27
CA ALA A 46 3.58 -23.54 1.05
C ALA A 46 2.72 -22.77 2.07
N HIS A 47 2.13 -23.50 3.00
CA HIS A 47 1.43 -23.02 4.18
C HIS A 47 2.21 -23.44 5.43
N ASP A 48 1.99 -22.77 6.56
CA ASP A 48 2.67 -23.02 7.82
C ASP A 48 4.19 -23.12 7.64
N THR A 49 4.77 -22.13 6.95
CA THR A 49 6.18 -22.16 6.50
C THR A 49 7.18 -22.03 7.63
N ASP A 50 6.75 -21.55 8.81
CA ASP A 50 7.62 -21.05 9.88
C ASP A 50 8.59 -19.93 9.42
N GLU A 51 8.31 -19.29 8.28
CA GLU A 51 9.12 -18.21 7.70
C GLU A 51 8.46 -16.84 7.94
N TYR A 52 9.13 -15.99 8.71
CA TYR A 52 8.53 -14.75 9.20
C TYR A 52 9.34 -13.49 8.88
N ILE A 53 8.63 -12.39 8.60
CA ILE A 53 9.13 -11.01 8.69
C ILE A 53 8.38 -10.28 9.78
N VAL A 54 9.06 -9.91 10.88
CA VAL A 54 8.49 -9.06 11.95
C VAL A 54 7.15 -9.62 12.49
N GLY A 55 6.98 -10.94 12.49
CA GLY A 55 5.76 -11.63 12.95
C GLY A 55 4.70 -11.88 11.86
N PHE A 56 4.93 -11.47 10.63
CA PHE A 56 4.12 -11.79 9.45
C PHE A 56 4.67 -13.03 8.77
N GLU A 57 3.80 -14.00 8.51
CA GLU A 57 4.19 -15.23 7.84
C GLU A 57 4.15 -15.04 6.33
N ILE A 58 5.15 -15.61 5.65
CA ILE A 58 5.34 -15.39 4.23
C ILE A 58 5.70 -16.68 3.51
N ASN A 59 5.34 -16.71 2.23
CA ASN A 59 5.86 -17.64 1.24
C ASN A 59 6.23 -16.84 -0.04
N PRO A 60 6.85 -17.47 -1.06
CA PRO A 60 7.24 -16.74 -2.27
C PRO A 60 6.06 -16.07 -3.00
N LEU A 61 4.86 -16.68 -3.02
CA LEU A 61 3.69 -16.05 -3.64
C LEU A 61 3.24 -14.81 -2.87
N HIS A 62 3.21 -14.85 -1.55
CA HIS A 62 2.88 -13.71 -0.69
C HIS A 62 3.87 -12.56 -0.91
N ASN A 63 5.17 -12.87 -1.08
CA ASN A 63 6.19 -11.90 -1.46
C ASN A 63 5.93 -11.24 -2.82
N VAL A 64 5.46 -12.00 -3.82
CA VAL A 64 5.03 -11.43 -5.10
C VAL A 64 3.86 -10.48 -4.92
N VAL A 65 2.85 -10.86 -4.12
CA VAL A 65 1.70 -9.98 -3.82
C VAL A 65 2.19 -8.67 -3.20
N HIS A 66 3.10 -8.73 -2.21
CA HIS A 66 3.73 -7.56 -1.61
C HIS A 66 4.47 -6.68 -2.63
N ILE A 67 5.24 -7.27 -3.54
CA ILE A 67 5.94 -6.53 -4.60
C ILE A 67 4.95 -5.84 -5.54
N VAL A 68 3.89 -6.53 -5.98
CA VAL A 68 2.89 -5.98 -6.90
C VAL A 68 2.16 -4.81 -6.26
N ILE A 69 1.69 -4.96 -5.02
CA ILE A 69 1.03 -3.89 -4.26
C ILE A 69 2.01 -2.72 -4.02
N GLY A 70 3.26 -3.03 -3.68
CA GLY A 70 4.29 -2.03 -3.45
C GLY A 70 4.62 -1.21 -4.69
N ALA A 71 4.84 -1.89 -5.82
CA ALA A 71 5.11 -1.28 -7.11
C ALA A 71 3.93 -0.42 -7.59
N ALA A 72 2.69 -0.89 -7.41
CA ALA A 72 1.48 -0.11 -7.68
C ALA A 72 1.44 1.18 -6.85
N GLY A 73 1.79 1.11 -5.57
CA GLY A 73 1.85 2.27 -4.69
C GLY A 73 2.88 3.31 -5.14
N LEU A 74 4.09 2.89 -5.52
CA LEU A 74 5.10 3.79 -6.06
C LEU A 74 4.67 4.42 -7.40
N ALA A 75 4.02 3.64 -8.27
CA ALA A 75 3.62 4.10 -9.59
C ALA A 75 2.45 5.09 -9.54
N LEU A 76 1.43 4.78 -8.74
CA LEU A 76 0.16 5.51 -8.70
C LEU A 76 0.22 6.75 -7.80
N SER A 77 1.07 6.77 -6.78
CA SER A 77 1.14 7.90 -5.83
C SER A 77 1.74 9.19 -6.41
N ARG A 78 2.20 9.17 -7.67
CA ARG A 78 2.74 10.34 -8.39
C ARG A 78 1.70 11.44 -8.62
N THR A 79 0.41 11.11 -8.59
CA THR A 79 -0.69 12.08 -8.72
C THR A 79 -1.75 11.83 -7.65
N LEU A 80 -2.54 12.84 -7.29
CA LEU A 80 -3.63 12.66 -6.33
C LEU A 80 -4.68 11.65 -6.84
N THR A 81 -5.05 11.72 -8.12
CA THR A 81 -5.99 10.76 -8.71
C THR A 81 -5.44 9.34 -8.65
N GLY A 82 -4.17 9.14 -9.00
CA GLY A 82 -3.52 7.84 -8.89
C GLY A 82 -3.44 7.35 -7.44
N ALA A 83 -3.08 8.20 -6.49
CA ALA A 83 -3.07 7.85 -5.06
C ALA A 83 -4.46 7.39 -4.60
N ARG A 84 -5.54 8.04 -5.04
CA ARG A 84 -6.91 7.61 -4.74
C ARG A 84 -7.26 6.27 -5.36
N THR A 85 -6.83 6.02 -6.60
CA THR A 85 -6.96 4.69 -7.23
C THR A 85 -6.21 3.64 -6.43
N TYR A 86 -4.98 3.93 -5.99
CA TYR A 86 -4.23 3.03 -5.12
C TYR A 86 -4.93 2.77 -3.80
N GLY A 87 -5.53 3.79 -3.17
CA GLY A 87 -6.34 3.64 -1.98
C GLY A 87 -7.51 2.65 -2.16
N TRP A 88 -8.22 2.71 -3.30
CA TRP A 88 -9.26 1.73 -3.62
C TRP A 88 -8.71 0.32 -3.86
N LEU A 89 -7.56 0.20 -4.54
CA LEU A 89 -6.89 -1.09 -4.72
C LEU A 89 -6.50 -1.72 -3.38
N LEU A 90 -5.98 -0.93 -2.44
CA LEU A 90 -5.69 -1.37 -1.07
C LEU A 90 -6.96 -1.79 -0.35
N ALA A 91 -8.01 -0.96 -0.38
CA ALA A 91 -9.28 -1.24 0.30
C ALA A 91 -9.93 -2.54 -0.18
N ILE A 92 -9.99 -2.74 -1.49
CA ILE A 92 -10.62 -3.92 -2.10
C ILE A 92 -9.70 -5.14 -1.97
N GLY A 93 -8.42 -4.99 -2.32
CA GLY A 93 -7.45 -6.08 -2.32
C GLY A 93 -7.23 -6.63 -0.91
N TYR A 94 -6.86 -5.77 0.04
CA TYR A 94 -6.66 -6.21 1.42
C TYR A 94 -7.96 -6.46 2.17
N GLY A 95 -9.07 -5.84 1.77
CA GLY A 95 -10.40 -6.23 2.28
C GLY A 95 -10.76 -7.66 1.90
N ALA A 96 -10.49 -8.05 0.64
CA ALA A 96 -10.67 -9.42 0.19
C ALA A 96 -9.68 -10.38 0.86
N ALA A 97 -8.40 -10.00 1.00
CA ALA A 97 -7.39 -10.79 1.71
C ALA A 97 -7.74 -10.99 3.19
N PHE A 98 -8.32 -9.98 3.84
CA PHE A 98 -8.81 -10.10 5.22
C PHE A 98 -9.96 -11.11 5.32
N VAL A 99 -10.96 -11.00 4.44
CA VAL A 99 -12.07 -11.96 4.41
C VAL A 99 -11.56 -13.37 4.13
N TYR A 100 -10.60 -13.53 3.22
CA TYR A 100 -9.94 -14.81 2.95
C TYR A 100 -9.25 -15.35 4.22
N GLY A 101 -8.43 -14.54 4.90
CA GLY A 101 -7.74 -14.95 6.13
C GLY A 101 -8.64 -15.32 7.29
N LEU A 102 -9.88 -14.82 7.35
CA LEU A 102 -10.86 -15.28 8.35
C LEU A 102 -11.19 -16.77 8.23
N PHE A 103 -11.01 -17.36 7.05
CA PHE A 103 -11.29 -18.77 6.79
C PHE A 103 -10.02 -19.58 6.50
N ALA A 104 -8.96 -18.97 5.98
CA ALA A 104 -7.76 -19.66 5.52
C ALA A 104 -6.70 -19.88 6.60
N VAL A 105 -6.62 -19.03 7.63
CA VAL A 105 -5.54 -19.10 8.62
C VAL A 105 -5.53 -20.46 9.35
N ASN A 106 -4.38 -21.14 9.37
CA ASN A 106 -4.14 -22.53 9.82
C ASN A 106 -4.77 -23.64 8.96
N GLU A 107 -5.16 -23.35 7.73
CA GLU A 107 -5.70 -24.36 6.81
C GLU A 107 -4.67 -24.74 5.74
N GLU A 108 -4.64 -26.02 5.36
CA GLU A 108 -3.68 -26.55 4.36
C GLU A 108 -3.84 -25.92 2.96
N TRP A 109 -5.00 -25.33 2.69
CA TRP A 109 -5.30 -24.64 1.43
C TRP A 109 -4.93 -23.15 1.44
N ASP A 110 -4.31 -22.65 2.53
CA ASP A 110 -3.77 -21.31 2.60
C ASP A 110 -2.52 -21.16 1.73
N PHE A 111 -2.75 -20.89 0.45
CA PHE A 111 -1.69 -20.72 -0.53
C PHE A 111 -0.87 -19.42 -0.36
N LEU A 112 -1.24 -18.55 0.59
CA LEU A 112 -0.49 -17.34 0.93
C LEU A 112 0.27 -17.46 2.26
N SER A 113 0.12 -18.56 3.01
CA SER A 113 0.70 -18.75 4.34
C SER A 113 0.36 -17.58 5.27
N LEU A 114 -0.92 -17.24 5.40
CA LEU A 114 -1.36 -16.14 6.26
C LEU A 114 -1.45 -16.60 7.71
N ASN A 115 -0.88 -15.79 8.60
CA ASN A 115 -1.16 -15.92 10.02
C ASN A 115 -2.16 -14.85 10.51
N TRP A 116 -2.51 -14.88 11.80
CA TRP A 116 -3.43 -13.88 12.36
C TRP A 116 -2.88 -12.45 12.36
N ALA A 117 -1.56 -12.26 12.47
CA ALA A 117 -0.94 -10.95 12.36
C ALA A 117 -1.09 -10.39 10.94
N ASP A 118 -0.88 -11.22 9.90
CA ASP A 118 -1.14 -10.86 8.50
C ASP A 118 -2.59 -10.45 8.30
N ASN A 119 -3.52 -11.20 8.87
CA ASN A 119 -4.94 -10.91 8.73
C ASN A 119 -5.30 -9.54 9.35
N TRP A 120 -4.75 -9.21 10.52
CA TRP A 120 -4.92 -7.86 11.09
C TRP A 120 -4.26 -6.77 10.25
N LEU A 121 -3.08 -7.03 9.68
CA LEU A 121 -2.41 -6.10 8.77
C LEU A 121 -3.27 -5.85 7.52
N HIS A 122 -3.90 -6.87 6.96
CA HIS A 122 -4.82 -6.73 5.84
C HIS A 122 -5.98 -5.80 6.17
N LEU A 123 -6.61 -5.97 7.34
CA LEU A 123 -7.67 -5.06 7.78
C LEU A 123 -7.17 -3.62 7.90
N VAL A 124 -6.02 -3.40 8.55
CA VAL A 124 -5.43 -2.06 8.71
C VAL A 124 -5.09 -1.43 7.37
N SER A 125 -4.52 -2.20 6.44
CA SER A 125 -4.18 -1.73 5.09
C SER A 125 -5.42 -1.43 4.25
N ALA A 126 -6.50 -2.18 4.41
CA ALA A 126 -7.78 -1.89 3.77
C ALA A 126 -8.36 -0.56 4.26
N LEU A 127 -8.33 -0.32 5.58
CA LEU A 127 -8.77 0.93 6.19
C LEU A 127 -7.89 2.11 5.77
N ALA A 128 -6.58 1.93 5.73
CA ALA A 128 -5.65 2.94 5.21
C ALA A 128 -5.95 3.26 3.74
N GLY A 129 -6.28 2.25 2.94
CA GLY A 129 -6.74 2.41 1.57
C GLY A 129 -7.98 3.30 1.45
N LEU A 130 -9.00 3.06 2.27
CA LEU A 130 -10.21 3.89 2.33
C LEU A 130 -9.88 5.34 2.74
N VAL A 131 -8.99 5.52 3.71
CA VAL A 131 -8.52 6.85 4.13
C VAL A 131 -7.84 7.59 2.97
N ILE A 132 -6.97 6.93 2.22
CA ILE A 132 -6.31 7.52 1.04
C ILE A 132 -7.33 7.85 -0.05
N ALA A 133 -8.25 6.93 -0.33
CA ALA A 133 -9.23 7.06 -1.41
C ALA A 133 -10.22 8.21 -1.18
N LEU A 134 -10.74 8.32 0.05
CA LEU A 134 -11.80 9.25 0.43
C LEU A 134 -11.28 10.54 1.09
N GLY A 135 -9.98 10.57 1.40
CA GLY A 135 -9.33 11.65 2.11
C GLY A 135 -9.52 13.04 1.47
N PRO A 136 -9.93 14.06 2.25
CA PRO A 136 -10.05 15.42 1.74
C PRO A 136 -8.66 16.02 1.50
N VAL A 137 -8.51 16.74 0.39
CA VAL A 137 -7.32 17.55 0.08
C VAL A 137 -7.76 19.00 0.03
N ARG A 138 -7.20 19.82 0.90
CA ARG A 138 -7.51 21.26 0.97
C ARG A 138 -6.77 21.96 -0.17
N ASN A 139 -7.50 22.53 -1.14
CA ASN A 139 -6.90 23.43 -2.11
C ASN A 139 -6.80 24.82 -1.49
N ALA A 140 -5.59 25.38 -1.37
CA ALA A 140 -5.31 26.68 -0.77
C ALA A 140 -5.88 27.90 -1.55
N VAL A 141 -6.96 27.74 -2.31
CA VAL A 141 -7.49 28.74 -3.24
C VAL A 141 -8.63 29.58 -2.64
N GLU A 142 -9.25 29.16 -1.54
CA GLU A 142 -10.38 29.89 -0.94
C GLU A 142 -10.01 31.21 -0.22
N GLY A 143 -8.71 31.51 -0.05
CA GLY A 143 -8.25 32.71 0.67
C GLY A 143 -8.16 34.00 -0.15
N ARG A 144 -8.27 33.96 -1.48
CA ARG A 144 -7.99 35.13 -2.35
C ARG A 144 -9.22 35.82 -2.96
N THR A 145 -10.43 35.30 -2.75
CA THR A 145 -11.66 35.89 -3.30
C THR A 145 -12.42 36.76 -2.29
N ARG A 146 -11.84 37.03 -1.11
CA ARG A 146 -12.44 37.85 -0.04
C ARG A 146 -11.56 39.03 0.41
N ALA A 147 -10.81 39.64 -0.50
CA ALA A 147 -10.09 40.89 -0.26
C ALA A 147 -10.50 41.94 -1.28
#